data_AF-A0AAD9X7F9-F1
#
_entry.id   AF-A0AAD9X7F9-F1
#
_cell.length_a   1.000
_cell.length_b   1.000
_cell.length_c   1.000
_cell.angle_alpha   90.00
_cell.angle_beta   90.00
_cell.angle_gamma   90.00
#
_symmetry.space_group_name_H-M   'P 1'
#
loop_
_entity.id
_entity.type
_entity.pdbx_description
1 polymer ?
#
loop_
_entity_poly.entity_id
_entity_poly.type
_entity_poly.pdbx_seq_one_letter_code
_entity_poly.pdbx_strand_id
1 'polypeptide(L)'
;MGFLLYNPSTKECKKIPDVIQEDQDKLVGFGYADSINDYKIVKIPFNENGVFKVYSLRKDSWVSIRSDFDFGFFAYSSGLASVNGAIHFAPYYFEHPTVIAAFDLVEDKFKTIPPPPDFMLDKFKLGISIGHLSGCPCLLVWTISASTELELWVMKEYGVLGPVP
;
A
#
# COMPACT_ATOMS: atom_id res chain seq x y z
N MET A 1 -8.24 -3.15 -17.71
CA MET A 1 -6.83 -3.61 -17.89
C MET A 1 -6.62 -4.88 -17.06
N GLY A 2 -6.31 -6.01 -17.70
CA GLY A 2 -6.14 -7.32 -17.04
C GLY A 2 -4.74 -7.60 -16.50
N PHE A 3 -4.64 -8.47 -15.49
CA PHE A 3 -3.37 -8.90 -14.89
C PHE A 3 -2.98 -10.29 -15.35
N LEU A 4 -1.67 -10.51 -15.50
CA LEU A 4 -1.07 -11.81 -15.68
C LEU A 4 -0.17 -12.10 -14.49
N LEU A 5 -0.47 -13.15 -13.73
CA LEU A 5 0.43 -13.67 -12.73
C LEU A 5 1.39 -14.65 -13.40
N TYR A 6 2.69 -14.46 -13.20
CA TYR A 6 3.73 -15.30 -13.76
C TYR A 6 4.69 -15.76 -12.67
N ASN A 7 4.87 -17.07 -12.55
CA ASN A 7 5.89 -17.66 -11.69
C ASN A 7 7.14 -17.95 -12.53
N PRO A 8 8.25 -17.20 -12.37
CA PRO A 8 9.44 -17.39 -13.19
C PRO A 8 10.17 -18.70 -12.89
N SER A 9 10.02 -19.26 -11.69
CA SER A 9 10.66 -20.52 -11.29
C SER A 9 9.99 -21.74 -11.91
N THR A 10 8.65 -21.73 -12.01
CA THR A 10 7.88 -22.84 -12.61
C THR A 10 7.50 -22.58 -14.08
N LYS A 11 7.65 -21.34 -14.56
CA LYS A 11 7.19 -20.84 -15.86
C LYS A 11 5.67 -20.89 -16.07
N GLU A 12 4.91 -21.12 -15.00
CA GLU A 12 3.46 -21.12 -15.05
C GLU A 12 2.93 -19.68 -15.12
N CYS A 13 1.86 -19.50 -15.87
CA CYS A 13 1.16 -18.22 -15.98
C CYS A 13 -0.33 -18.40 -15.71
N LYS A 14 -0.93 -17.42 -15.05
CA LYS A 14 -2.37 -17.35 -14.82
C LYS A 14 -2.88 -15.98 -15.20
N LYS A 15 -3.84 -15.93 -16.10
CA LYS A 15 -4.59 -14.70 -16.36
C LYS A 15 -5.58 -14.50 -15.22
N ILE A 16 -5.53 -13.33 -14.59
CA ILE A 16 -6.43 -12.98 -13.51
C ILE A 16 -7.72 -12.45 -14.15
N PRO A 17 -8.91 -12.92 -13.73
CA PRO A 17 -10.17 -12.41 -14.24
C PRO A 17 -10.27 -10.91 -13.97
N ASP A 18 -10.73 -10.15 -14.95
CA ASP A 18 -10.95 -8.71 -14.78
C ASP A 18 -12.21 -8.43 -13.96
N VAL A 19 -12.17 -7.36 -13.18
CA VAL A 19 -13.39 -6.83 -12.55
C VAL A 19 -14.07 -5.93 -13.57
N ILE A 20 -15.34 -6.22 -13.88
CA ILE A 20 -16.13 -5.58 -14.95
C ILE A 20 -16.29 -4.06 -14.77
N GLN A 21 -16.01 -3.51 -13.59
CA GLN A 21 -16.00 -2.07 -13.33
C GLN A 21 -14.59 -1.50 -13.33
N GLU A 22 -14.30 -0.74 -14.39
CA GLU A 22 -13.15 0.16 -14.52
C GLU A 22 -13.39 1.43 -13.71
N ASP A 23 -13.14 1.38 -12.41
CA ASP A 23 -12.62 2.57 -11.75
C ASP A 23 -11.16 2.71 -12.19
N GLN A 24 -10.67 3.94 -12.39
CA GLN A 24 -9.25 4.16 -12.61
C GLN A 24 -8.50 3.75 -11.34
N ASP A 25 -7.97 2.52 -11.30
CA ASP A 25 -7.14 2.04 -10.21
C ASP A 25 -5.86 2.86 -10.18
N LYS A 26 -5.53 3.51 -9.06
CA LYS A 26 -4.32 4.33 -8.97
C LYS A 26 -3.09 3.47 -8.74
N LEU A 27 -3.22 2.49 -7.85
CA LEU A 27 -2.13 1.66 -7.37
C LEU A 27 -2.59 0.20 -7.30
N VAL A 28 -1.70 -0.71 -7.64
CA VAL A 28 -1.94 -2.16 -7.56
C VAL A 28 -0.82 -2.79 -6.76
N GLY A 29 -1.18 -3.36 -5.62
CA GLY A 29 -0.28 -4.10 -4.75
C GLY A 29 -0.38 -5.60 -4.99
N PHE A 30 0.73 -6.29 -4.81
CA PHE A 30 0.81 -7.74 -4.83
C PHE A 30 1.60 -8.23 -3.61
N GLY A 31 1.11 -9.27 -2.95
CA GLY A 31 1.75 -9.80 -1.76
C GLY A 31 1.39 -11.25 -1.48
N TYR A 32 2.17 -11.87 -0.61
CA TYR A 32 2.00 -13.26 -0.18
C TYR A 32 1.70 -13.31 1.32
N ALA A 33 0.64 -14.03 1.68
CA ALA A 33 0.20 -14.27 3.05
C ALA A 33 0.61 -15.68 3.48
N ASP A 34 1.74 -15.79 4.17
CA ASP A 34 2.37 -17.08 4.50
C ASP A 34 1.48 -18.01 5.33
N SER A 35 0.84 -17.49 6.39
CA SER A 35 0.02 -18.29 7.31
C SER A 35 -1.23 -18.93 6.67
N ILE A 36 -1.71 -18.37 5.55
CA ILE A 36 -2.86 -18.88 4.81
C ILE A 36 -2.48 -19.43 3.43
N ASN A 37 -1.18 -19.41 3.10
CA ASN A 37 -0.59 -19.81 1.84
C ASN A 37 -1.38 -19.26 0.63
N ASP A 38 -1.49 -17.94 0.56
CA ASP A 38 -2.26 -17.28 -0.50
C ASP A 38 -1.52 -16.06 -1.05
N TYR A 39 -1.62 -15.87 -2.36
CA TYR A 39 -1.18 -14.66 -3.03
C TYR A 39 -2.37 -13.76 -3.25
N LYS A 40 -2.21 -12.47 -2.95
CA LYS A 40 -3.28 -11.49 -3.11
C LYS A 40 -2.84 -10.32 -3.95
N ILE A 41 -3.79 -9.82 -4.75
CA ILE A 41 -3.66 -8.57 -5.51
C ILE A 41 -4.64 -7.58 -4.89
N VAL A 42 -4.17 -6.39 -4.55
CA VAL A 42 -4.98 -5.32 -3.96
C VAL A 42 -5.00 -4.15 -4.92
N LYS A 43 -6.19 -3.80 -5.40
CA LYS A 43 -6.43 -2.61 -6.22
C LYS A 43 -6.90 -1.49 -5.32
N ILE A 44 -6.20 -0.37 -5.41
CA ILE A 44 -6.48 0.86 -4.67
C ILE A 44 -7.13 1.85 -5.64
N PRO A 45 -8.41 2.21 -5.43
CA PRO A 45 -9.13 3.11 -6.34
C PRO A 45 -8.61 4.55 -6.24
N PHE A 46 -8.84 5.33 -7.28
CA PHE A 46 -8.59 6.78 -7.27
C PHE A 46 -9.69 7.57 -6.53
N ASN A 47 -10.86 6.97 -6.30
CA ASN A 47 -12.05 7.64 -5.79
C ASN A 47 -12.21 7.56 -4.26
N GLU A 48 -13.09 8.42 -3.73
CA GLU A 48 -13.32 8.67 -2.30
C GLU A 48 -14.16 7.59 -1.61
N ASN A 49 -14.65 6.58 -2.33
CA ASN A 49 -15.59 5.62 -1.76
C ASN A 49 -14.93 4.66 -0.76
N GLY A 50 -13.59 4.63 -0.71
CA GLY A 50 -12.81 3.77 0.19
C GLY A 50 -13.01 2.28 -0.07
N VAL A 51 -13.46 1.89 -1.27
CA VAL A 51 -13.73 0.49 -1.64
C VAL A 51 -12.57 -0.07 -2.44
N PHE A 52 -11.80 -0.93 -1.80
CA PHE A 52 -10.68 -1.65 -2.39
C PHE A 52 -11.15 -2.96 -2.98
N LYS A 53 -10.48 -3.44 -4.04
CA LYS A 53 -10.74 -4.77 -4.61
C LYS A 53 -9.56 -5.67 -4.32
N VAL A 54 -9.83 -6.83 -3.73
CA VAL A 54 -8.81 -7.80 -3.34
C VAL A 54 -9.09 -9.11 -4.07
N TYR A 55 -8.12 -9.57 -4.85
CA TYR A 55 -8.14 -10.89 -5.45
C TYR A 55 -7.37 -11.85 -4.58
N SER A 56 -7.93 -13.02 -4.34
CA SER A 56 -7.24 -14.16 -3.73
C SER A 56 -6.95 -15.18 -4.81
N LEU A 57 -5.68 -15.55 -4.97
CA LEU A 57 -5.26 -16.57 -5.92
C LEU A 57 -5.82 -17.94 -5.54
N ARG A 58 -5.82 -18.24 -4.24
CA ARG A 58 -6.33 -19.50 -3.69
C ARG A 58 -7.85 -19.65 -3.89
N LYS A 59 -8.62 -18.57 -3.73
CA LYS A 59 -10.09 -18.57 -3.93
C LYS A 59 -10.48 -18.34 -5.39
N ASP A 60 -9.56 -17.86 -6.21
CA ASP A 60 -9.78 -17.47 -7.61
C ASP A 60 -10.92 -16.46 -7.80
N SER A 61 -11.02 -15.50 -6.89
CA SER A 61 -12.14 -14.56 -6.85
C SER A 61 -11.73 -13.20 -6.33
N TRP A 62 -12.41 -12.16 -6.81
CA TRP A 62 -12.34 -10.81 -6.26
C TRP A 62 -13.36 -10.63 -5.14
N VAL A 63 -12.97 -9.89 -4.12
CA VAL A 63 -13.85 -9.35 -3.07
C VAL A 63 -13.67 -7.85 -2.98
N SER A 64 -14.77 -7.14 -2.73
CA SER A 64 -14.73 -5.71 -2.43
C SER A 64 -14.66 -5.52 -0.93
N ILE A 65 -13.69 -4.73 -0.48
CA ILE A 65 -13.47 -4.44 0.94
C ILE A 65 -13.55 -2.93 1.12
N ARG A 66 -14.47 -2.48 1.98
CA ARG A 66 -14.54 -1.08 2.37
C ARG A 66 -13.54 -0.83 3.50
N SER A 67 -12.73 0.21 3.36
CA SER A 67 -11.86 0.67 4.43
C SER A 67 -12.68 1.36 5.52
N ASP A 68 -12.32 1.09 6.78
CA ASP A 68 -12.81 1.83 7.94
C ASP A 68 -12.12 3.20 8.10
N PHE A 69 -11.05 3.43 7.35
CA PHE A 69 -10.29 4.67 7.32
C PHE A 69 -10.61 5.47 6.07
N ASP A 70 -10.71 6.78 6.24
CA ASP A 70 -10.71 7.73 5.14
C ASP A 70 -9.26 8.03 4.73
N PHE A 71 -8.85 7.46 3.59
CA PHE A 71 -7.52 7.68 3.03
C PHE A 71 -7.48 8.86 2.05
N GLY A 72 -8.61 9.55 1.85
CA GLY A 72 -8.74 10.71 0.98
C GLY A 72 -8.33 10.44 -0.48
N PHE A 73 -8.14 11.53 -1.22
CA PHE A 73 -7.63 11.47 -2.59
C PHE A 73 -6.13 11.17 -2.58
N PHE A 74 -5.74 10.06 -3.20
CA PHE A 74 -4.33 9.77 -3.45
C PHE A 74 -3.82 10.81 -4.46
N ALA A 75 -3.15 11.88 -4.03
CA ALA A 75 -2.56 12.84 -4.97
C ALA A 75 -1.16 12.39 -5.44
N TYR A 76 -0.26 12.01 -4.52
CA TYR A 76 1.18 11.88 -4.85
C TYR A 76 1.90 10.62 -4.32
N SER A 77 1.16 9.59 -3.91
CA SER A 77 1.75 8.29 -3.59
C SER A 77 2.11 7.51 -4.86
N SER A 78 3.37 7.09 -5.00
CA SER A 78 3.87 6.32 -6.16
C SER A 78 4.37 4.92 -5.81
N GLY A 79 4.34 4.52 -4.53
CA GLY A 79 4.97 3.28 -4.06
C GLY A 79 4.05 2.42 -3.19
N LEU A 80 4.19 1.10 -3.38
CA LEU A 80 3.59 0.05 -2.58
C LEU A 80 4.69 -0.94 -2.17
N ALA A 81 4.67 -1.41 -0.92
CA ALA A 81 5.58 -2.46 -0.48
C ALA A 81 4.84 -3.60 0.22
N SER A 82 5.07 -4.82 -0.25
CA SER A 82 4.64 -6.03 0.47
C SER A 82 5.75 -6.46 1.41
N VAL A 83 5.51 -6.36 2.72
CA VAL A 83 6.46 -6.76 3.77
C VAL A 83 5.68 -7.17 5.02
N ASN A 84 6.18 -8.16 5.76
CA ASN A 84 5.56 -8.64 7.01
C ASN A 84 4.07 -9.01 6.87
N GLY A 85 3.69 -9.66 5.77
CA GLY A 85 2.31 -10.12 5.54
C GLY A 85 1.31 -9.00 5.24
N ALA A 86 1.78 -7.78 4.95
CA ALA A 86 0.92 -6.65 4.62
C ALA A 86 1.43 -5.85 3.42
N ILE A 87 0.50 -5.26 2.67
CA ILE A 87 0.79 -4.29 1.61
C ILE A 87 0.69 -2.88 2.18
N HIS A 88 1.79 -2.14 2.11
CA HIS A 88 1.95 -0.81 2.67
C HIS A 88 1.87 0.25 1.58
N PHE A 89 1.18 1.34 1.87
CA PHE A 89 1.14 2.54 1.04
C PHE A 89 1.01 3.79 1.92
N ALA A 90 1.53 4.91 1.46
CA ALA A 90 1.37 6.20 2.14
C ALA A 90 0.31 7.00 1.38
N PRO A 91 -0.94 7.06 1.83
CA PRO A 91 -1.88 8.05 1.32
C PRO A 91 -1.34 9.44 1.65
N TYR A 92 -1.38 10.33 0.65
CA TYR A 92 -1.04 11.74 0.86
C TYR A 92 -2.26 12.58 0.57
N TYR A 93 -2.76 13.24 1.62
CA TYR A 93 -3.88 14.16 1.56
C TYR A 93 -3.51 15.44 2.30
N PHE A 94 -3.61 16.58 1.61
CA PHE A 94 -3.15 17.88 2.12
C PHE A 94 -3.83 18.32 3.42
N GLU A 95 -5.04 17.83 3.72
CA GLU A 95 -5.81 18.25 4.90
C GLU A 95 -5.78 17.22 6.05
N HIS A 96 -5.04 16.12 5.91
CA HIS A 96 -4.94 15.09 6.95
C HIS A 96 -3.49 14.83 7.36
N PRO A 97 -3.24 14.49 8.64
CA PRO A 97 -1.93 14.01 9.06
C PRO A 97 -1.51 12.83 8.19
N THR A 98 -0.24 12.80 7.79
CA THR A 98 0.28 11.68 7.02
C THR A 98 0.23 10.42 7.87
N VAL A 99 -0.36 9.36 7.32
CA VAL A 99 -0.34 8.02 7.91
C VAL A 99 0.28 7.05 6.92
N ILE A 100 0.89 5.99 7.43
CA ILE A 100 1.24 4.83 6.62
C ILE A 100 0.08 3.85 6.73
N ALA A 101 -0.57 3.54 5.61
CA ALA A 101 -1.62 2.53 5.56
C ALA A 101 -0.99 1.16 5.29
N ALA A 102 -1.55 0.14 5.93
CA ALA A 102 -1.19 -1.26 5.72
C ALA A 102 -2.46 -2.09 5.52
N PHE A 103 -2.51 -2.86 4.43
CA PHE A 103 -3.53 -3.88 4.22
C PHE A 103 -2.99 -5.24 4.65
N ASP A 104 -3.56 -5.80 5.70
CA ASP A 104 -3.22 -7.12 6.24
C ASP A 104 -3.74 -8.21 5.32
N LEU A 105 -2.84 -9.00 4.75
CA LEU A 105 -3.20 -10.01 3.74
C LEU A 105 -3.85 -11.26 4.35
N VAL A 106 -3.74 -11.45 5.66
CA VAL A 106 -4.36 -12.59 6.36
C VAL A 106 -5.77 -12.21 6.79
N GLU A 107 -5.89 -11.07 7.46
CA GLU A 107 -7.13 -10.61 8.07
C GLU A 107 -8.06 -9.90 7.09
N ASP A 108 -7.57 -9.54 5.90
CA ASP A 108 -8.28 -8.74 4.90
C ASP A 108 -8.76 -7.39 5.48
N LYS A 109 -7.91 -6.76 6.30
CA LYS A 109 -8.22 -5.53 7.06
C LYS A 109 -7.16 -4.46 6.86
N PHE A 110 -7.62 -3.21 6.87
CA PHE A 110 -6.74 -2.05 6.90
C PHE A 110 -6.28 -1.76 8.33
N LYS A 111 -5.06 -1.24 8.43
CA LYS A 111 -4.46 -0.69 9.64
C LYS A 111 -3.75 0.60 9.27
N THR A 112 -3.67 1.53 10.21
CA THR A 112 -2.84 2.72 10.09
C THR A 112 -1.66 2.64 11.04
N ILE A 113 -0.55 3.18 10.59
CA ILE A 113 0.70 3.26 11.32
C ILE A 113 1.09 4.74 11.36
N PRO A 114 1.49 5.28 12.52
CA PRO A 114 1.96 6.64 12.59
C PRO A 114 3.22 6.81 11.73
N PRO A 115 3.44 7.99 11.14
CA PRO A 115 4.68 8.28 10.45
C PRO A 115 5.84 8.35 11.46
N PRO A 116 7.10 8.40 10.99
CA PRO A 116 8.24 8.62 11.88
C PRO A 116 8.07 9.86 12.78
N PRO A 117 8.71 9.91 13.96
CA PRO A 117 8.75 11.13 14.78
C PRO A 117 9.29 12.32 13.98
N ASP A 118 8.76 13.51 14.24
CA ASP A 118 9.11 14.76 13.54
C ASP A 118 8.85 14.75 12.02
N PHE A 119 8.14 13.73 11.53
CA PHE A 119 7.74 13.64 10.14
C PHE A 119 6.68 14.72 9.83
N MET A 120 7.15 15.80 9.23
CA MET A 120 6.31 16.88 8.72
C MET A 120 6.40 16.85 7.19
N LEU A 121 5.29 16.52 6.53
CA LEU A 121 5.08 16.84 5.14
C LEU A 121 4.79 18.35 5.07
N ASP A 122 5.86 19.14 4.96
CA ASP A 122 5.71 20.56 4.68
C ASP A 122 5.24 20.76 3.23
N LYS A 123 4.90 22.01 2.87
CA LYS A 123 4.42 22.34 1.53
C LYS A 123 5.45 22.08 0.41
N PHE A 124 6.70 21.74 0.74
CA PHE A 124 7.79 21.55 -0.22
C PHE A 124 8.11 20.08 -0.49
N LYS A 125 7.74 19.16 0.41
CA LYS A 125 7.78 17.70 0.19
C LYS A 125 6.61 17.30 -0.72
N LEU A 126 6.91 16.97 -1.97
CA LEU A 126 5.92 16.74 -3.04
C LEU A 126 5.73 15.26 -3.38
N GLY A 127 6.63 14.38 -2.93
CA GLY A 127 6.57 12.96 -3.25
C GLY A 127 6.91 12.07 -2.08
N ILE A 128 6.14 10.99 -1.98
CA ILE A 128 6.28 9.96 -0.95
C ILE A 128 6.18 8.59 -1.63
N SER A 129 7.08 7.70 -1.28
CA SER A 129 7.09 6.33 -1.77
C SER A 129 7.37 5.38 -0.63
N ILE A 130 6.67 4.25 -0.61
CA ILE A 130 6.92 3.17 0.33
C ILE A 130 7.72 2.06 -0.37
N GLY A 131 8.74 1.58 0.33
CA GLY A 131 9.53 0.41 -0.05
C GLY A 131 9.74 -0.51 1.15
N HIS A 132 10.67 -1.44 1.00
CA HIS A 132 11.24 -2.17 2.12
C HIS A 132 12.76 -2.24 2.00
N LEU A 133 13.45 -2.24 3.13
CA LEU A 133 14.90 -2.43 3.23
C LEU A 133 15.17 -3.48 4.31
N SER A 134 15.84 -4.57 3.95
CA SER A 134 16.20 -5.66 4.87
C SER A 134 15.01 -6.19 5.69
N GLY A 135 13.84 -6.34 5.04
CA GLY A 135 12.61 -6.82 5.69
C GLY A 135 11.86 -5.78 6.55
N CYS A 136 12.32 -4.54 6.58
CA CYS A 136 11.65 -3.44 7.27
C CYS A 136 10.95 -2.53 6.25
N PRO A 137 9.69 -2.09 6.48
CA PRO A 137 9.11 -1.02 5.69
C PRO A 137 10.01 0.23 5.72
N CYS A 138 10.12 0.90 4.58
CA CYS A 138 10.82 2.18 4.50
C CYS A 138 9.97 3.22 3.78
N LEU A 139 10.16 4.47 4.17
CA LEU A 139 9.51 5.63 3.60
C LEU A 139 10.57 6.51 2.93
N LEU A 140 10.39 6.76 1.65
CA LEU A 140 11.23 7.68 0.88
C LEU A 140 10.43 8.95 0.62
N VAL A 141 11.00 10.10 0.99
CA VAL A 141 10.38 11.40 0.77
C VAL A 141 11.35 12.32 0.04
N TRP A 142 10.82 13.09 -0.90
CA TRP A 142 11.63 14.05 -1.65
C TRP A 142 10.92 15.38 -1.91
N THR A 143 11.74 16.43 -1.99
CA THR A 143 11.32 17.77 -2.39
C THR A 143 11.53 18.00 -3.88
N ILE A 144 10.66 18.77 -4.52
CA ILE A 144 10.88 19.28 -5.89
C ILE A 144 11.28 20.76 -5.77
N SER A 145 12.40 21.01 -5.10
CA SER A 145 13.06 22.33 -5.06
C SER A 145 14.34 22.33 -5.91
N ALA A 146 14.94 23.50 -6.12
CA ALA A 146 16.19 23.66 -6.87
C ALA A 146 17.33 22.76 -6.33
N SER A 147 17.30 22.44 -5.04
CA SER A 147 18.01 21.31 -4.43
C SER A 147 17.00 20.23 -4.06
N THR A 148 17.04 19.08 -4.74
CA THR A 148 16.27 17.90 -4.34
C THR A 148 16.87 17.34 -3.06
N GLU A 149 16.09 17.39 -1.98
CA GLU A 149 16.44 16.72 -0.72
C GLU A 149 15.73 15.37 -0.69
N LEU A 150 16.45 14.34 -0.23
CA LEU A 150 15.95 12.97 -0.14
C LEU A 150 16.09 12.49 1.31
N GLU A 151 14.97 12.11 1.91
CA GLU A 151 14.93 11.52 3.24
C GLU A 151 14.47 10.07 3.14
N LEU A 152 15.28 9.15 3.69
CA LEU A 152 14.93 7.74 3.81
C LEU A 152 14.73 7.40 5.28
N TRP A 153 13.52 6.95 5.61
CA TRP A 153 13.16 6.46 6.93
C TRP A 153 12.96 4.95 6.90
N VAL A 154 13.52 4.23 7.87
CA VAL A 154 13.39 2.77 7.98
C VAL A 154 12.68 2.43 9.29
N MET A 155 11.56 1.73 9.20
CA MET A 155 10.77 1.33 10.35
C MET A 155 11.35 0.06 10.99
N LYS A 156 12.25 0.24 11.97
CA LYS A 156 12.91 -0.87 12.67
C LYS A 156 12.00 -1.62 13.64
N GLU A 157 11.01 -0.92 14.21
CA GLU A 157 10.01 -1.49 15.12
C GLU A 157 8.66 -1.49 14.41
N TYR A 158 8.25 -2.64 13.89
CA TYR A 158 7.01 -2.80 13.12
C TYR A 158 5.92 -3.45 13.98
N GLY A 159 4.74 -2.83 14.08
CA GLY A 159 3.60 -3.38 14.83
C GLY A 159 3.65 -3.19 16.34
N VAL A 160 4.60 -2.40 16.86
CA VAL A 160 4.58 -1.96 18.26
C VAL A 160 3.53 -0.86 18.37
N LEU A 161 2.45 -1.14 19.11
CA LEU A 161 1.45 -0.12 19.45
C LEU A 161 2.17 1.00 20.20
N GLY A 162 2.20 2.20 19.61
CA GLY A 162 2.59 3.40 20.34
C GLY A 162 1.68 3.58 21.56
N PRO A 163 2.13 4.31 22.59
CA PRO A 163 1.31 4.54 23.77
C PRO A 163 -0.04 5.14 23.34
N VAL A 164 -1.11 4.49 23.78
CA VAL A 164 -2.48 5.01 23.63
C VAL A 164 -2.55 6.30 24.47
N PRO A 165 -2.96 7.44 23.90
CA PRO A 165 -3.11 8.69 24.65
C PRO A 165 -4.19 8.59 25.74
#